data_AF-A0A158D7Q5-F1
#
_entry.id   AF-A0A158D7Q5-F1
#
_cell.length_a   1.000
_cell.length_b   1.000
_cell.length_c   1.000
_cell.angle_alpha   90.00
_cell.angle_beta   90.00
_cell.angle_gamma   90.00
#
_symmetry.space_group_name_H-M   'P 1'
#
loop_
_entity.id
_entity.type
_entity.pdbx_description
1 polymer ?
#
loop_
_entity_poly.entity_id
_entity_poly.type
_entity_poly.pdbx_seq_one_letter_code
_entity_poly.pdbx_strand_id
1 'polypeptide(L)'
;MPLHVQPLDLRELHDRLNLTADQEVQWQAALDAMRESHASARMNADEMQSRMQTMLQQPILDLSALHAMHEKTAQQDAPLSGQSSKAWLKFYGGLNDQQKKTFSDAIRPQFENIAHHPARPYDPRTGL
;
A
#
# COMPACT_ATOMS: atom_id res chain seq x y z
N MET A 1 -17.84 12.25 -11.79
CA MET A 1 -16.50 12.85 -11.93
C MET A 1 -15.58 12.09 -10.98
N PRO A 2 -14.53 11.38 -11.45
CA PRO A 2 -13.57 10.78 -10.54
C PRO A 2 -12.87 11.88 -9.74
N LEU A 3 -12.84 11.76 -8.42
CA LEU A 3 -12.05 12.65 -7.55
C LEU A 3 -10.57 12.39 -7.87
N HIS A 4 -9.93 13.29 -8.61
CA HIS A 4 -8.47 13.30 -8.73
C HIS A 4 -7.89 13.75 -7.39
N VAL A 5 -7.64 12.80 -6.50
CA VAL A 5 -6.95 13.07 -5.25
C VAL A 5 -5.46 13.08 -5.53
N GLN A 6 -4.83 14.23 -5.26
CA GLN A 6 -3.39 14.38 -5.34
C GLN A 6 -2.72 13.34 -4.44
N PRO A 7 -1.65 12.67 -4.87
CA PRO A 7 -0.91 11.77 -4.00
C PRO A 7 -0.41 12.55 -2.78
N LEU A 8 -0.39 11.90 -1.61
CA LEU A 8 0.13 12.50 -0.39
C LEU A 8 1.60 12.88 -0.58
N ASP A 9 1.92 14.17 -0.49
CA ASP A 9 3.31 14.63 -0.51
C ASP A 9 3.91 14.44 0.90
N LEU A 10 4.69 13.36 1.04
CA LEU A 10 5.34 13.03 2.30
C LEU A 10 6.44 14.03 2.68
N ARG A 11 7.06 14.74 1.72
CA ARG A 11 8.07 15.75 2.02
C ARG A 11 7.42 16.97 2.63
N GLU A 12 6.35 17.46 2.00
CA GLU A 12 5.60 18.59 2.54
C GLU A 12 4.99 18.28 3.90
N LEU A 13 4.48 17.06 4.10
CA LEU A 13 3.97 16.62 5.40
C LEU A 13 5.09 16.61 6.45
N HIS A 14 6.26 16.05 6.12
CA HIS A 14 7.42 16.00 7.01
C HIS A 14 7.84 17.40 7.49
N ASP A 15 7.99 18.35 6.56
CA ASP A 15 8.38 19.73 6.88
C ASP A 15 7.38 20.41 7.84
N ARG A 16 6.08 20.11 7.71
CA ARG A 16 5.02 20.69 8.54
C ARG A 16 4.92 20.06 9.94
N LEU A 17 5.43 18.84 10.12
CA LEU A 17 5.30 18.12 11.40
C LEU A 17 6.31 18.59 12.44
N ASN A 18 7.38 19.32 12.05
CA ASN A 18 8.43 19.81 12.95
C ASN A 18 8.88 18.72 13.93
N LEU A 19 9.35 17.60 13.38
CA LEU A 19 9.66 16.40 14.15
C LEU A 19 10.82 16.64 15.11
N THR A 20 10.75 16.01 16.29
CA THR A 20 11.92 15.90 17.18
C THR A 20 12.92 14.88 16.63
N ALA A 21 14.15 14.86 17.14
CA ALA A 21 15.17 13.90 16.70
C ALA A 21 14.70 12.43 16.82
N ASP A 22 14.01 12.07 17.91
CA ASP A 22 13.48 10.71 18.08
C ASP A 22 12.35 10.39 17.10
N GLN A 23 11.49 11.37 16.80
CA GLN A 23 10.41 11.22 15.83
C GLN A 23 10.96 11.12 14.40
N GLU A 24 12.04 11.83 14.09
CA GLU A 24 12.73 11.77 12.79
C GLU A 24 13.26 10.36 12.51
N VAL A 25 13.88 9.73 13.50
CA VAL A 25 14.34 8.33 13.39
C VAL A 25 13.16 7.39 13.11
N GLN A 26 12.01 7.61 13.77
CA GLN A 26 10.81 6.79 13.55
C GLN A 26 10.18 7.04 12.17
N TRP A 27 10.17 8.29 11.70
CA TRP A 27 9.72 8.68 10.37
C TRP A 27 10.56 8.00 9.29
N GLN A 28 11.88 8.09 9.39
CA GLN A 28 12.80 7.47 8.43
C GLN A 28 12.65 5.94 8.42
N ALA A 29 12.52 5.32 9.59
CA ALA A 29 12.26 3.88 9.68
C ALA A 29 10.93 3.47 9.01
N ALA A 30 9.88 4.29 9.14
CA ALA A 30 8.60 4.05 8.48
C ALA A 30 8.70 4.24 6.95
N LEU A 31 9.43 5.25 6.48
CA LEU A 31 9.71 5.44 5.06
C LEU A 31 10.49 4.26 4.46
N ASP A 32 11.50 3.76 5.16
CA ASP A 32 12.31 2.66 4.66
C ASP A 32 11.53 1.35 4.62
N ALA A 33 10.76 1.03 5.67
CA ALA A 33 9.88 -0.14 5.67
C ALA A 33 8.82 -0.07 4.56
N MET A 34 8.28 1.13 4.28
CA MET A 34 7.35 1.35 3.18
C MET A 34 8.02 1.16 1.82
N ARG A 35 9.24 1.67 1.62
CA ARG A 35 10.00 1.50 0.37
C ARG A 35 10.32 0.03 0.12
N GLU A 36 10.74 -0.71 1.14
CA GLU A 36 11.04 -2.14 1.04
C GLU A 36 9.78 -2.93 0.65
N SER A 37 8.66 -2.67 1.33
CA SER A 37 7.38 -3.30 1.00
C SER A 37 6.92 -2.98 -0.43
N HIS A 38 7.07 -1.73 -0.89
CA HIS A 38 6.73 -1.35 -2.26
C HIS A 38 7.65 -1.97 -3.31
N ALA A 39 8.95 -2.08 -3.01
CA ALA A 39 9.91 -2.70 -3.91
C ALA A 39 9.61 -4.20 -4.09
N SER A 40 9.30 -4.92 -3.00
CA SER A 40 8.85 -6.32 -3.06
C SER A 40 7.59 -6.47 -3.89
N ALA A 41 6.55 -5.68 -3.60
CA ALA A 41 5.29 -5.74 -4.33
C ALA A 41 5.48 -5.46 -5.83
N ARG A 42 6.34 -4.50 -6.20
CA ARG A 42 6.66 -4.20 -7.59
C ARG A 42 7.39 -5.34 -8.27
N MET A 43 8.42 -5.91 -7.62
CA MET A 43 9.15 -7.07 -8.16
C MET A 43 8.19 -8.26 -8.40
N ASN A 44 7.29 -8.53 -7.45
CA ASN A 44 6.29 -9.58 -7.58
C ASN A 44 5.28 -9.30 -8.72
N ALA A 45 4.88 -8.04 -8.90
CA ALA A 45 4.02 -7.63 -10.01
C ALA A 45 4.73 -7.80 -11.37
N ASP A 46 6.01 -7.44 -11.46
CA ASP A 46 6.82 -7.60 -12.67
C ASP A 46 7.01 -9.09 -13.02
N GLU A 47 7.28 -9.95 -12.02
CA GLU A 47 7.33 -11.41 -12.20
C GLU A 47 5.98 -11.96 -12.68
N MET A 48 4.88 -11.55 -12.05
CA MET A 48 3.54 -11.97 -12.44
C MET A 48 3.22 -11.54 -13.89
N GLN A 49 3.54 -10.31 -14.26
CA GLN A 49 3.32 -9.79 -15.61
C GLN A 49 4.11 -10.60 -16.65
N SER A 50 5.39 -10.89 -16.40
CA SER A 50 6.23 -11.68 -17.31
C SER A 50 5.68 -13.10 -17.52
N ARG A 51 5.22 -13.74 -16.44
CA ARG A 51 4.60 -15.07 -16.53
C ARG A 51 3.28 -15.03 -17.27
N MET A 52 2.43 -14.03 -17.00
CA MET A 52 1.17 -13.83 -17.72
C MET A 52 1.40 -13.67 -19.22
N GLN A 53 2.40 -12.89 -19.63
CA GLN A 53 2.78 -12.76 -21.04
C GLN A 53 3.18 -14.11 -21.67
N THR A 54 3.86 -14.97 -20.92
CA THR A 54 4.23 -16.32 -21.38
C THR A 54 3.01 -17.24 -21.48
N MET A 55 2.11 -17.20 -20.50
CA MET A 55 0.89 -18.01 -20.49
C MET A 55 -0.07 -17.64 -21.61
N LEU A 56 -0.13 -16.37 -22.00
CA LEU A 56 -0.92 -15.92 -23.16
C LEU A 56 -0.47 -16.54 -24.49
N GLN A 57 0.76 -17.07 -24.56
CA GLN A 57 1.27 -17.77 -25.75
C GLN A 57 0.94 -19.27 -25.74
N GLN A 58 0.48 -19.81 -24.61
CA GLN A 58 0.14 -21.22 -24.50
C GLN A 58 -1.28 -21.48 -25.02
N PRO A 59 -1.50 -22.60 -25.74
CA PRO A 59 -2.84 -22.96 -26.23
C PRO A 59 -3.80 -23.35 -25.09
N ILE A 60 -3.26 -23.76 -23.94
CA ILE A 60 -4.01 -24.13 -22.73
C ILE A 60 -3.35 -23.43 -21.56
N LEU A 61 -4.13 -22.72 -20.75
CA LEU A 61 -3.64 -22.02 -19.56
C LEU A 61 -3.37 -23.00 -18.42
N ASP A 62 -2.18 -22.92 -17.81
CA ASP A 62 -1.87 -23.63 -16.58
C ASP A 62 -2.37 -22.86 -15.35
N LEU A 63 -3.63 -23.10 -15.00
CA LEU A 63 -4.26 -22.47 -13.83
C LEU A 63 -3.62 -22.91 -12.49
N SER A 64 -2.96 -24.08 -12.46
CA SER A 64 -2.29 -24.57 -11.25
C SER A 64 -1.01 -23.78 -10.97
N ALA A 65 -0.24 -23.48 -12.02
CA ALA A 65 0.94 -22.62 -11.92
C ALA A 65 0.56 -21.19 -11.51
N LEU A 66 -0.56 -20.67 -12.01
CA LEU A 66 -1.10 -19.37 -11.60
C LEU A 66 -1.43 -19.31 -10.11
N HIS A 67 -2.13 -20.32 -9.62
CA HIS A 67 -2.51 -20.39 -8.21
C HIS A 67 -1.28 -20.47 -7.30
N ALA A 68 -0.34 -21.38 -7.60
CA ALA A 68 0.88 -21.56 -6.81
C ALA A 68 1.73 -20.29 -6.75
N MET A 69 1.78 -19.52 -7.85
CA MET A 69 2.44 -18.22 -7.85
C MET A 69 1.75 -17.21 -6.94
N HIS A 70 0.42 -17.09 -7.06
CA HIS A 70 -0.35 -16.17 -6.24
C HIS A 70 -0.17 -16.48 -4.74
N GLU A 71 -0.23 -17.75 -4.34
CA GLU A 71 0.03 -18.18 -2.97
C GLU A 71 1.43 -17.78 -2.50
N LYS A 72 2.45 -18.03 -3.34
CA LYS A 72 3.83 -17.67 -3.02
C LYS A 72 3.98 -16.16 -2.81
N THR A 73 3.44 -15.34 -3.71
CA THR A 73 3.49 -13.88 -3.61
C THR A 73 2.78 -13.38 -2.35
N ALA A 74 1.59 -13.92 -2.05
CA ALA A 74 0.85 -13.55 -0.85
C ALA A 74 1.64 -13.85 0.44
N GLN A 75 2.34 -14.99 0.49
CA GLN A 75 3.20 -15.37 1.62
C GLN A 75 4.42 -14.45 1.77
N GLN A 76 5.00 -13.99 0.65
CA GLN A 76 6.18 -13.12 0.65
C GLN A 76 5.85 -11.68 1.05
N ASP A 77 4.71 -11.15 0.63
CA ASP A 77 4.36 -9.74 0.87
C ASP A 77 3.69 -9.47 2.23
N ALA A 78 2.98 -10.46 2.78
CA ALA A 78 2.29 -10.34 4.07
C ALA A 78 3.17 -9.79 5.23
N PRO A 79 4.40 -10.31 5.47
CA PRO A 79 5.23 -9.81 6.56
C PRO A 79 5.72 -8.37 6.32
N LEU A 80 6.03 -8.00 5.07
CA LEU A 80 6.58 -6.67 4.73
C LEU A 80 5.52 -5.57 4.87
N SER A 81 4.31 -5.82 4.36
CA SER A 81 3.18 -4.89 4.53
C SER A 81 2.83 -4.69 6.01
N GLY A 82 2.86 -5.79 6.78
CA GLY A 82 2.66 -5.75 8.23
C GLY A 82 3.75 -4.96 8.97
N GLN A 83 5.01 -5.08 8.56
CA GLN A 83 6.12 -4.33 9.14
C GLN A 83 6.03 -2.83 8.85
N SER A 84 5.76 -2.46 7.59
CA SER A 84 5.52 -1.07 7.18
C SER A 84 4.39 -0.44 8.00
N SER A 85 3.26 -1.16 8.12
CA SER A 85 2.11 -0.69 8.91
C SER A 85 2.48 -0.48 10.39
N LYS A 86 3.22 -1.41 11.00
CA LYS A 86 3.68 -1.28 12.39
C LYS A 86 4.63 -0.09 12.58
N ALA A 87 5.52 0.17 11.63
CA ALA A 87 6.44 1.31 11.69
C ALA A 87 5.68 2.65 11.65
N TRP A 88 4.71 2.78 10.75
CA TRP A 88 3.83 3.95 10.67
C TRP A 88 2.98 4.14 11.94
N LEU A 89 2.43 3.06 12.51
CA LEU A 89 1.68 3.12 13.77
C LEU A 89 2.56 3.57 14.94
N LYS A 90 3.81 3.08 15.02
CA LYS A 90 4.76 3.51 16.04
C LYS A 90 5.08 5.00 15.91
N PHE A 91 5.39 5.46 14.70
CA PHE A 91 5.64 6.87 14.40
C PHE A 91 4.45 7.74 14.81
N TYR A 92 3.24 7.40 14.35
CA TYR A 92 2.03 8.15 14.67
C TYR A 92 1.73 8.15 16.18
N GLY A 93 1.99 7.03 16.88
CA GLY A 93 1.87 6.93 18.33
C GLY A 93 2.78 7.89 19.08
N GLY A 94 3.98 8.14 18.57
CA GLY A 94 4.97 9.07 19.13
C GLY A 94 4.73 10.55 18.85
N LEU A 95 3.73 10.90 18.02
CA LEU A 95 3.36 12.28 17.74
C LEU A 95 2.53 12.90 18.88
N ASN A 96 2.71 14.21 19.10
CA ASN A 96 1.83 14.99 19.97
C ASN A 96 0.50 15.33 19.26
N ASP A 97 -0.46 15.91 19.97
CA ASP A 97 -1.81 16.17 19.44
C ASP A 97 -1.82 17.12 18.24
N GLN A 98 -0.97 18.16 18.26
CA GLN A 98 -0.86 19.10 17.15
C GLN A 98 -0.29 18.41 15.90
N GLN A 99 0.75 17.58 16.06
CA GLN A 99 1.34 16.81 14.97
C GLN A 99 0.38 15.75 14.43
N LYS A 100 -0.35 15.05 15.30
CA LYS A 100 -1.40 14.09 14.90
C LYS A 100 -2.50 14.76 14.10
N LYS A 101 -2.90 15.97 14.47
CA LYS A 101 -3.86 16.76 13.70
C LYS A 101 -3.32 17.10 12.31
N THR A 102 -2.10 17.62 12.21
CA THR A 102 -1.44 17.91 10.92
C THR A 102 -1.38 16.67 10.03
N PHE A 103 -0.96 15.53 10.59
CA PHE A 103 -0.91 14.24 9.88
C PHE A 103 -2.30 13.80 9.42
N SER A 104 -3.29 13.84 10.31
CA SER A 104 -4.67 13.44 10.02
C SER A 104 -5.30 14.30 8.92
N ASP A 105 -5.08 15.61 8.94
CA ASP A 105 -5.62 16.52 7.95
C ASP A 105 -4.97 16.31 6.57
N ALA A 106 -3.68 15.94 6.53
CA ALA A 106 -3.00 15.61 5.27
C ALA A 106 -3.49 14.30 4.64
N ILE A 107 -3.80 13.28 5.45
CA ILE A 107 -4.26 11.97 4.93
C ILE A 107 -5.77 11.92 4.64
N ARG A 108 -6.57 12.81 5.25
CA ARG A 108 -8.04 12.80 5.15
C ARG A 108 -8.56 12.75 3.72
N PRO A 109 -8.04 13.52 2.74
CA PRO A 109 -8.51 13.45 1.35
C PRO A 109 -8.35 12.06 0.73
N GLN A 110 -7.32 11.30 1.13
CA GLN A 110 -7.12 9.93 0.67
C GLN A 110 -8.20 9.00 1.24
N PHE A 111 -8.53 9.15 2.52
CA PHE A 111 -9.57 8.34 3.17
C PHE A 111 -10.97 8.69 2.66
N GLU A 112 -11.25 9.97 2.40
CA GLU A 112 -12.48 10.40 1.74
C GLU A 112 -12.59 9.79 0.35
N ASN A 113 -11.50 9.77 -0.42
CA ASN A 113 -11.50 9.09 -1.71
C ASN A 113 -11.80 7.60 -1.60
N ILE A 114 -11.21 6.90 -0.62
CA ILE A 114 -11.47 5.47 -0.39
C ILE A 114 -12.92 5.24 0.03
N ALA A 115 -13.45 6.07 0.93
CA ALA A 115 -14.82 5.97 1.42
C ALA A 115 -15.87 6.33 0.36
N HIS A 116 -15.55 7.25 -0.54
CA HIS A 116 -16.41 7.70 -1.64
C HIS A 116 -16.16 6.98 -2.95
N HIS A 117 -15.11 6.14 -3.02
CA HIS A 117 -14.95 5.23 -4.13
C HIS A 117 -16.16 4.29 -4.08
N PRO A 118 -16.98 4.22 -5.14
CA PRO A 118 -18.10 3.30 -5.14
C PRO A 118 -17.52 1.92 -4.86
N ALA A 119 -17.97 1.29 -3.77
CA ALA A 119 -17.81 -0.14 -3.62
C ALA A 119 -18.30 -0.75 -4.93
N ARG A 120 -17.54 -1.67 -5.53
CA ARG A 120 -18.10 -2.48 -6.62
C ARG A 120 -19.46 -2.96 -6.11
N PRO A 121 -20.57 -2.70 -6.82
CA PRO A 121 -21.86 -3.24 -6.42
C PRO A 121 -21.62 -4.71 -6.11
N TYR A 122 -22.06 -5.15 -4.93
CA TYR A 122 -22.17 -6.58 -4.69
C TYR A 122 -23.12 -7.07 -5.78
N ASP A 123 -22.54 -7.64 -6.83
CA ASP A 123 -23.23 -8.43 -7.82
C ASP A 123 -23.27 -9.83 -7.19
N PRO A 124 -24.38 -10.24 -6.54
CA PRO A 124 -24.58 -11.64 -6.24
C PRO A 124 -24.63 -12.32 -7.60
N ARG A 125 -23.47 -12.82 -8.07
CA ARG A 125 -23.41 -13.62 -9.28
C ARG A 125 -24.39 -14.76 -9.16
N THR A 126 -25.58 -14.59 -9.73
CA THR A 126 -26.44 -15.67 -10.16
C THR A 126 -25.76 -16.28 -11.38
N GLY A 127 -25.20 -17.49 -11.17
CA GLY A 127 -24.45 -18.26 -12.17
C GLY A 127 -22.97 -18.30 -11.81
N LEU A 128 -22.43 -19.34 -11.20
CA LEU A 128 -22.66 -20.80 -11.35
C LEU A 128 -22.83 -21.51 -10.00
#